data_AF-F8P5F1-F1
#
_entry.id   AF-F8P5F1-F1
#
_cell.length_a   1.000
_cell.length_b   1.000
_cell.length_c   1.000
_cell.angle_alpha   90.00
_cell.angle_beta   90.00
_cell.angle_gamma   90.00
#
_symmetry.space_group_name_H-M   'P 1'
#
loop_
_entity.id
_entity.type
_entity.pdbx_description
1 polymer ?
#
loop_
_entity_poly.entity_id
_entity_poly.type
_entity_poly.pdbx_seq_one_letter_code
_entity_poly.pdbx_strand_id
1 'polypeptide(L)'
;MSTVYYQLPDLLSMLPRKTGKTISPHFAEADARYVEWVKNCKVFGSYAQAAFRNAEMPLLASLAWPYTSAEDIGFILDYMSLSFVLEEMT
;
A
#
# COMPACT_ATOMS: atom_id res chain seq x y z
N MET A 1 23.68 5.74 28.14
CA MET A 1 23.67 5.53 26.68
C MET A 1 23.15 6.81 26.05
N SER A 2 23.90 7.43 25.15
CA SER A 2 23.46 8.65 24.45
C SER A 2 22.51 8.28 23.29
N THR A 3 21.32 8.88 23.25
CA THR A 3 20.38 8.71 22.13
C THR A 3 20.96 9.32 20.85
N VAL A 4 21.10 8.51 19.80
CA VAL A 4 21.52 8.97 18.47
C VAL A 4 20.27 9.25 17.64
N TYR A 5 20.21 10.43 17.03
CA TYR A 5 19.12 10.81 16.14
C TYR A 5 19.63 10.84 14.70
N TYR A 6 18.88 10.21 13.80
CA TYR A 6 19.13 10.25 12.36
C TYR A 6 18.08 11.14 11.69
N GLN A 7 18.51 11.94 10.71
CA GLN A 7 17.62 12.74 9.87
C GLN A 7 17.49 12.04 8.52
N LEU A 8 16.25 11.89 8.04
CA LEU A 8 16.02 11.39 6.70
C LEU A 8 16.53 12.44 5.69
N PRO A 9 17.32 12.05 4.69
CA PRO A 9 17.71 12.97 3.62
C PRO A 9 16.49 13.35 2.78
N ASP A 10 16.55 14.51 2.12
CA ASP A 10 15.50 14.94 1.18
C ASP A 10 15.57 14.10 -0.10
N LEU A 11 14.95 12.93 -0.06
CA LEU A 11 14.90 12.02 -1.20
C LEU A 11 14.14 12.62 -2.39
N LEU A 12 13.22 13.56 -2.15
CA LEU A 12 12.40 14.16 -3.21
C LEU A 12 13.22 15.11 -4.09
N SER A 13 14.20 15.82 -3.55
CA SER A 13 15.14 16.61 -4.36
C SER A 13 16.19 15.75 -5.06
N MET A 14 16.52 14.58 -4.51
CA MET A 14 17.50 13.65 -5.08
C MET A 14 16.95 12.79 -6.23
N LEU A 15 15.63 12.56 -6.29
CA LEU A 15 14.99 11.72 -7.31
C LEU A 15 14.32 12.59 -8.40
N PRO A 16 14.98 12.83 -9.55
CA PRO A 16 14.51 13.77 -10.58
C PRO A 16 13.23 13.32 -11.29
N ARG A 17 12.94 12.01 -11.28
CA ARG A 17 11.68 11.45 -11.76
C ARG A 17 10.75 11.25 -10.57
N LYS A 18 9.78 12.17 -10.40
CA LYS A 18 8.65 11.93 -9.51
C LYS A 18 7.76 10.83 -10.11
N THR A 19 7.95 9.59 -9.67
CA THR A 19 6.94 8.54 -9.81
C THR A 19 5.71 8.96 -9.01
N GLY A 20 4.50 8.79 -9.58
CA GLY A 20 3.24 9.14 -8.90
C GLY A 20 2.62 10.51 -9.22
N LYS A 21 2.94 11.14 -10.35
CA LYS A 21 2.17 12.33 -10.81
C LYS A 21 0.77 11.99 -11.31
N THR A 22 0.58 10.75 -11.76
CA THR A 22 -0.69 10.24 -12.29
C THR A 22 -1.15 9.16 -11.33
N ILE A 23 -2.37 9.31 -10.84
CA ILE A 23 -3.07 8.28 -10.08
C ILE A 23 -3.99 7.56 -11.06
N SER A 24 -4.06 6.24 -10.98
CA SER A 24 -5.02 5.46 -11.77
C SER A 24 -6.44 6.00 -11.57
N PRO A 25 -7.25 6.15 -12.65
CA PRO A 25 -8.66 6.52 -12.52
C PRO A 25 -9.47 5.46 -11.74
N HIS A 26 -8.93 4.26 -11.59
CA HIS A 26 -9.55 3.14 -10.88
C HIS A 26 -9.24 3.13 -9.37
N PHE A 27 -8.58 4.16 -8.82
CA PHE A 27 -8.21 4.21 -7.40
C PHE A 27 -9.41 4.02 -6.46
N ALA A 28 -10.55 4.67 -6.74
CA ALA A 28 -11.72 4.57 -5.86
C ALA A 28 -12.30 3.15 -5.81
N GLU A 29 -12.29 2.45 -6.95
CA GLU A 29 -12.72 1.06 -7.05
C GLU A 29 -11.76 0.13 -6.31
N ALA A 30 -10.46 0.35 -6.49
CA ALA A 30 -9.40 -0.39 -5.81
C ALA A 30 -9.44 -0.18 -4.28
N ASP A 31 -9.71 1.04 -3.81
CA ASP A 31 -9.84 1.33 -2.38
C ASP A 31 -11.05 0.62 -1.77
N ALA A 32 -12.20 0.67 -2.43
CA ALA A 32 -13.41 -0.01 -1.96
C ALA A 32 -13.19 -1.53 -1.84
N ARG A 33 -12.61 -2.16 -2.87
CA ARG A 33 -12.25 -3.59 -2.86
C ARG A 33 -11.28 -3.92 -1.72
N TYR A 34 -10.26 -3.11 -1.52
CA TYR A 34 -9.25 -3.35 -0.48
C TYR A 34 -9.82 -3.20 0.94
N VAL A 35 -10.70 -2.21 1.17
CA VAL A 35 -11.42 -2.06 2.45
C VAL A 35 -12.20 -3.32 2.80
N GLU A 36 -12.91 -3.85 1.83
CA GLU A 36 -13.68 -5.08 2.01
C GLU A 36 -12.76 -6.27 2.30
N TRP A 37 -11.64 -6.38 1.57
CA TRP A 37 -10.63 -7.43 1.81
C TRP A 37 -10.07 -7.37 3.23
N VAL A 38 -9.63 -6.19 3.71
CA VAL A 38 -9.07 -6.02 5.07
C VAL A 38 -10.10 -6.40 6.14
N LYS A 39 -11.36 -6.00 5.94
CA LYS A 39 -12.46 -6.32 6.86
C LYS A 39 -12.73 -7.82 6.96
N ASN A 40 -12.59 -8.53 5.85
CA ASN A 40 -12.87 -9.96 5.75
C ASN A 40 -11.64 -10.85 6.07
N CYS A 41 -10.43 -10.28 6.07
CA CYS A 41 -9.20 -11.00 6.39
C CYS A 41 -9.12 -11.31 7.89
N LYS A 42 -9.43 -12.56 8.26
CA LYS A 42 -9.44 -13.04 9.65
C LYS A 42 -8.07 -13.47 10.18
N VAL A 43 -7.04 -13.47 9.32
CA VAL A 43 -5.68 -13.81 9.75
C VAL A 43 -5.15 -12.76 10.72
N PHE A 44 -5.52 -11.50 10.51
CA PHE A 44 -5.07 -10.39 11.32
C PHE A 44 -6.01 -10.12 12.49
N GLY A 45 -5.43 -9.84 13.66
CA GLY A 45 -6.15 -9.22 14.77
C GLY A 45 -6.60 -7.80 14.44
N SER A 46 -7.50 -7.24 15.26
CA SER A 46 -8.09 -5.90 15.04
C SER A 46 -7.04 -4.78 14.93
N TYR A 47 -5.92 -4.90 15.64
CA TYR A 47 -4.80 -3.95 15.55
C TYR A 47 -4.13 -3.97 14.17
N ALA A 48 -3.80 -5.16 13.66
CA ALA A 48 -3.18 -5.31 12.35
C ALA A 48 -4.13 -4.87 11.23
N GLN A 49 -5.43 -5.19 11.31
CA GLN A 49 -6.43 -4.69 10.34
C GLN A 49 -6.46 -3.15 10.26
N ALA A 50 -6.35 -2.46 11.40
CA ALA A 50 -6.26 -1.00 11.42
C ALA A 50 -4.97 -0.49 10.75
N ALA A 51 -3.83 -1.16 11.00
CA ALA A 51 -2.56 -0.84 10.33
C ALA A 51 -2.65 -1.02 8.81
N PHE A 52 -3.23 -2.13 8.33
CA PHE A 52 -3.44 -2.37 6.89
C PHE A 52 -4.35 -1.34 6.24
N ARG A 53 -5.38 -0.86 6.96
CA ARG A 53 -6.23 0.23 6.45
C ARG A 53 -5.45 1.53 6.32
N ASN A 54 -4.63 1.86 7.32
CA ASN A 54 -3.85 3.10 7.36
C ASN A 54 -2.65 3.11 6.41
N ALA A 55 -2.22 1.95 5.89
CA ALA A 55 -1.08 1.84 4.98
C ALA A 55 -1.36 2.39 3.57
N GLU A 56 -2.63 2.70 3.24
CA GLU A 56 -3.04 3.26 1.93
C GLU A 56 -2.51 2.46 0.72
N MET A 57 -2.45 1.12 0.83
CA MET A 57 -1.99 0.22 -0.23
C MET A 57 -2.64 0.49 -1.60
N PRO A 58 -3.96 0.79 -1.70
CA PRO A 58 -4.60 1.14 -2.97
C PRO A 58 -4.01 2.38 -3.64
N LEU A 59 -3.57 3.36 -2.84
CA LEU A 59 -2.93 4.57 -3.34
C LEU A 59 -1.55 4.23 -3.90
N LEU A 60 -0.76 3.43 -3.18
CA LEU A 60 0.54 2.95 -3.65
C LEU A 60 0.40 2.20 -4.99
N ALA A 61 -0.52 1.24 -5.08
CA ALA A 61 -0.75 0.50 -6.31
C ALA A 61 -1.20 1.42 -7.47
N SER A 62 -2.10 2.36 -7.19
CA SER A 62 -2.59 3.32 -8.20
C SER A 62 -1.55 4.34 -8.67
N LEU A 63 -0.54 4.63 -7.83
CA LEU A 63 0.60 5.51 -8.17
C LEU A 63 1.70 4.75 -8.92
N ALA A 64 1.92 3.48 -8.58
CA ALA A 64 2.93 2.63 -9.18
C ALA A 64 2.50 2.11 -10.57
N TRP A 65 1.22 1.79 -10.74
CA TRP A 65 0.65 1.28 -12.00
C TRP A 65 -0.56 2.10 -12.48
N PRO A 66 -0.36 3.37 -12.86
CA PRO A 66 -1.46 4.31 -13.13
C PRO A 66 -2.24 4.03 -14.43
N TYR A 67 -1.68 3.25 -15.36
CA TYR A 67 -2.27 2.97 -16.68
C TYR A 67 -2.88 1.57 -16.78
N THR A 68 -2.87 0.84 -15.68
CA THR A 68 -3.35 -0.52 -15.59
C THR A 68 -4.86 -0.56 -15.37
N SER A 69 -5.50 -1.64 -15.79
CA SER A 69 -6.94 -1.85 -15.61
C SER A 69 -7.32 -1.93 -14.12
N ALA A 70 -8.58 -1.70 -13.79
CA ALA A 70 -9.07 -1.87 -12.42
C ALA A 70 -8.85 -3.29 -11.88
N GLU A 71 -9.05 -4.30 -12.75
CA GLU A 71 -8.90 -5.71 -12.42
C GLU A 71 -7.45 -6.04 -12.03
N ASP A 72 -6.50 -5.63 -12.86
CA ASP A 72 -5.07 -5.84 -12.64
C ASP A 72 -4.57 -5.12 -11.38
N ILE A 73 -5.05 -3.89 -11.10
CA ILE A 73 -4.74 -3.20 -9.83
C ILE A 73 -5.24 -4.02 -8.65
N GLY A 74 -6.41 -4.64 -8.78
CA GLY A 74 -6.94 -5.57 -7.79
C GLY A 74 -6.03 -6.77 -7.57
N PHE A 75 -5.54 -7.42 -8.62
CA PHE A 75 -4.60 -8.55 -8.49
C PHE A 75 -3.28 -8.15 -7.83
N ILE A 76 -2.76 -6.97 -8.19
CA ILE A 76 -1.56 -6.42 -7.57
C ILE A 76 -1.79 -6.20 -6.07
N LEU A 77 -2.92 -5.60 -5.70
CA LEU A 77 -3.27 -5.37 -4.30
C LEU A 77 -3.40 -6.67 -3.50
N ASP A 78 -4.09 -7.66 -4.07
CA ASP A 78 -4.25 -8.96 -3.41
C ASP A 78 -2.88 -9.63 -3.18
N TYR A 79 -1.99 -9.59 -4.18
CA TYR A 79 -0.64 -10.15 -4.07
C TYR A 79 0.22 -9.42 -3.03
N MET A 80 0.25 -8.08 -3.06
CA MET A 80 0.99 -7.27 -2.08
C MET A 80 0.46 -7.45 -0.66
N SER A 81 -0.85 -7.70 -0.51
CA SER A 81 -1.44 -7.90 0.82
C SER A 81 -1.19 -9.31 1.33
N LEU A 82 -1.19 -10.30 0.43
CA LEU A 82 -0.83 -11.68 0.76
C LEU A 82 0.61 -11.82 1.25
N SER A 83 1.57 -11.06 0.71
CA SER A 83 2.96 -11.14 1.20
C SER A 83 3.06 -10.78 2.68
N PHE A 84 2.33 -9.76 3.14
CA PHE A 84 2.31 -9.41 4.56
C PHE A 84 1.55 -10.44 5.41
N VAL A 85 0.49 -11.06 4.87
CA VAL A 85 -0.19 -12.19 5.53
C VAL A 85 0.79 -13.33 5.76
N LEU A 86 1.64 -13.63 4.78
CA LEU A 86 2.64 -14.69 4.89
C LEU A 86 3.73 -14.33 5.90
N GLU A 87 4.22 -13.09 5.90
CA GLU A 87 5.20 -12.61 6.89
C GLU A 87 4.67 -12.72 8.33
N GLU A 88 3.39 -12.47 8.58
CA GLU A 88 2.79 -12.63 9.92
C GLU A 88 2.70 -14.11 10.35
N MET A 89 2.68 -15.06 9.39
CA MET A 89 2.58 -16.50 9.67
C MET A 89 3.92 -17.19 9.92
N THR A 90 5.05 -16.57 9.56
CA THR A 90 6.40 -17.16 9.64
C THR A 90 7.27 -16.47 10.68
#